data_AF-A0A453BCK7-F1
#
_entry.id   AF-A0A453BCK7-F1
#
_cell.length_a   1.000
_cell.length_b   1.000
_cell.length_c   1.000
_cell.angle_alpha   90.00
_cell.angle_beta   90.00
_cell.angle_gamma   90.00
#
_symmetry.space_group_name_H-M   'P 1'
#
loop_
_entity.id
_entity.type
_entity.pdbx_description
1 polymer ?
#
loop_
_entity_poly.entity_id
_entity_poly.type
_entity_poly.pdbx_seq_one_letter_code
_entity_poly.pdbx_strand_id
1 'polypeptide(L)' 'MPNRSIDTILFDSERRKELDWGKRLKIISGIARGLQYLHEDSQLRIIHRDLKASNVLLDSDYTPKISDFGLARLFGA' A
#
# COMPACT_ATOMS: atom_id res chain seq x y z
N MET A 1 -4.25 11.34 3.40
CA MET A 1 -2.86 10.87 3.52
C MET A 1 -1.94 11.95 2.97
N PRO A 2 -1.10 12.59 3.79
CA PRO A 2 -0.32 13.78 3.41
C PRO A 2 0.67 13.53 2.26
N ASN A 3 1.25 12.33 2.16
CA ASN A 3 2.17 11.97 1.08
C ASN A 3 1.47 11.33 -0.14
N ARG A 4 0.12 11.38 -0.19
CA ARG A 4 -0.72 10.85 -1.28
C ARG A 4 -0.39 9.38 -1.60
N SER A 5 -0.60 8.93 -2.83
CA SER A 5 -0.31 7.58 -3.29
C SER A 5 1.15 7.43 -3.75
N ILE A 6 1.68 6.21 -3.66
CA ILE A 6 3.09 5.91 -3.99
C ILE A 6 3.43 6.32 -5.43
N ASP A 7 2.51 6.11 -6.38
CA ASP A 7 2.71 6.46 -7.79
C ASP A 7 3.06 7.95 -8.01
N THR A 8 2.47 8.86 -7.21
CA THR A 8 2.76 10.31 -7.27
C THR A 8 4.18 10.68 -6.88
N ILE A 9 4.90 9.76 -6.20
CA ILE A 9 6.29 9.95 -5.77
C ILE A 9 7.21 9.09 -6.64
N LEU A 10 6.84 7.84 -6.89
CA LEU A 10 7.69 6.84 -7.54
C LEU A 10 7.96 7.18 -9.02
N PHE A 11 6.96 7.73 -9.71
CA PHE A 11 7.03 8.02 -11.15
C PHE A 11 7.39 9.49 -11.45
N ASP A 12 7.51 10.34 -10.43
CA ASP A 12 8.02 11.69 -10.56
C ASP A 12 9.56 11.68 -10.48
N SER A 13 10.24 12.26 -11.46
CA SER A 13 11.70 12.20 -11.59
C SER A 13 12.45 12.87 -10.43
N GLU A 14 11.86 13.91 -9.84
CA GLU A 14 12.46 14.64 -8.73
C GLU A 14 12.05 14.03 -7.40
N ARG A 15 10.76 13.76 -7.21
CA ARG A 15 10.24 13.22 -5.96
C ARG A 15 10.66 11.79 -5.69
N ARG A 16 10.98 10.98 -6.72
CA ARG A 16 11.48 9.62 -6.49
C ARG A 16 12.79 9.56 -5.69
N LYS A 17 13.53 10.68 -5.64
CA LYS A 17 14.75 10.85 -4.83
C LYS A 17 14.43 10.92 -3.33
N GLU A 18 13.20 11.29 -2.95
CA GLU A 18 12.71 11.24 -1.56
C GLU A 18 12.66 9.80 -1.02
N LEU A 19 12.44 8.83 -1.90
CA LEU A 19 12.38 7.40 -1.60
C LEU A 19 13.76 6.75 -1.73
N ASP A 20 14.61 6.99 -0.74
CA ASP A 20 15.82 6.18 -0.54
C ASP A 20 15.48 4.69 -0.34
N TRP A 21 16.50 3.83 -0.42
CA TRP A 21 16.28 2.39 -0.34
C TRP A 21 15.70 1.94 1.00
N GLY A 22 16.05 2.61 2.10
CA GLY A 22 15.50 2.32 3.43
C GLY A 22 14.00 2.59 3.49
N LYS A 23 13.55 3.74 2.98
CA LYS A 23 12.12 4.06 2.85
C LYS A 23 11.40 3.08 1.95
N ARG A 24 12.00 2.68 0.82
CA ARG A 24 11.40 1.69 -0.08
C ARG A 24 11.20 0.34 0.61
N LEU A 25 12.19 -0.13 1.36
CA LEU A 25 12.06 -1.36 2.15
C LEU A 25 10.96 -1.23 3.22
N LYS A 26 10.90 -0.12 3.95
CA LYS A 26 9.82 0.16 4.92
C LYS A 26 8.44 0.07 4.26
N ILE A 27 8.30 0.68 3.08
CA ILE A 27 7.05 0.67 2.28
C ILE A 27 6.72 -0.75 1.82
N ILE A 28 7.66 -1.49 1.23
CA ILE A 28 7.43 -2.86 0.74
C ILE A 28 7.01 -3.76 1.91
N SER A 29 7.74 -3.71 3.03
CA SER A 29 7.40 -4.50 4.22
C SER A 29 6.05 -4.14 4.82
N GLY A 30 5.67 -2.86 4.79
CA GLY A 30 4.35 -2.41 5.28
C GLY A 30 3.20 -2.86 4.37
N ILE A 31 3.38 -2.82 3.04
CA ILE A 31 2.40 -3.36 2.09
C ILE A 31 2.23 -4.87 2.30
N ALA A 32 3.34 -5.62 2.42
CA ALA A 32 3.30 -7.06 2.65
C ALA A 32 2.57 -7.40 3.96
N ARG A 33 2.85 -6.67 5.05
CA ARG A 33 2.13 -6.81 6.32
C ARG A 33 0.64 -6.48 6.19
N GLY A 34 0.29 -5.42 5.46
CA GLY A 34 -1.10 -5.07 5.20
C GLY A 34 -1.85 -6.17 4.43
N LEU A 35 -1.21 -6.77 3.42
CA LEU A 35 -1.79 -7.89 2.67
C LEU A 35 -1.91 -9.15 3.51
N GLN A 36 -0.88 -9.50 4.28
CA GLN A 36 -0.94 -10.63 5.22
C GLN A 36 -2.11 -10.46 6.17
N TYR A 37 -2.26 -9.27 6.77
CA TYR A 37 -3.38 -8.98 7.64
C TYR A 37 -4.72 -9.21 6.95
N LEU A 38 -4.91 -8.69 5.73
CA LEU A 38 -6.16 -8.88 4.98
C LEU A 38 -6.43 -10.35 4.63
N HIS A 39 -5.40 -11.15 4.38
CA HIS A 39 -5.56 -12.53 3.91
C HIS A 39 -5.70 -13.54 5.06
N GLU A 40 -5.02 -13.31 6.19
CA GLU A 40 -4.81 -14.30 7.24
C GLU A 40 -5.33 -13.84 8.60
N ASP A 41 -4.99 -12.60 9.02
CA ASP A 41 -5.20 -12.14 10.41
C ASP A 41 -6.52 -11.40 10.64
N SER A 42 -7.14 -10.86 9.58
CA SER A 42 -8.40 -10.14 9.69
C SER A 42 -9.55 -11.11 9.93
N GLN A 43 -10.52 -10.71 10.78
CA GLN A 43 -11.73 -11.50 11.04
C GLN A 43 -12.48 -11.87 9.75
N LEU A 44 -12.45 -10.95 8.78
CA LEU A 44 -12.95 -11.14 7.43
C LEU A 44 -11.73 -11.31 6.52
N ARG A 45 -11.49 -12.53 6.00
CA ARG A 45 -10.42 -12.74 5.01
C ARG A 45 -10.82 -12.09 3.69
N ILE A 46 -10.06 -11.08 3.27
CA ILE A 46 -10.37 -10.21 2.13
C ILE A 46 -9.30 -10.34 1.04
N ILE A 47 -9.70 -10.56 -0.20
CA ILE A 47 -8.85 -10.44 -1.39
C ILE A 47 -9.02 -9.03 -1.97
N HIS A 48 -7.96 -8.23 -2.03
CA HIS A 48 -8.02 -6.85 -2.52
C HIS A 48 -8.36 -6.74 -4.03
N ARG A 49 -7.76 -7.61 -4.85
CA ARG A 49 -7.87 -7.70 -6.33
C ARG A 49 -7.44 -6.51 -7.17
N ASP A 50 -7.25 -5.32 -6.58
CA ASP A 50 -6.75 -4.13 -7.30
C ASP A 50 -5.56 -3.47 -6.60
N LEU A 51 -4.58 -4.29 -6.19
CA LEU A 51 -3.37 -3.76 -5.56
C LEU A 51 -2.43 -3.18 -6.63
N LYS A 52 -2.18 -1.88 -6.54
CA LYS A 52 -1.29 -1.12 -7.44
C LYS A 52 -0.75 0.12 -6.72
N ALA A 53 0.26 0.76 -7.30
CA ALA A 53 0.93 1.91 -6.66
C ALA A 53 0.00 3.10 -6.36
N SER A 54 -1.01 3.35 -7.19
CA SER A 54 -2.03 4.40 -6.96
C SER A 54 -2.94 4.08 -5.77
N ASN A 55 -3.07 2.80 -5.41
CA ASN A 55 -3.96 2.31 -4.34
C ASN A 55 -3.21 2.07 -3.03
N VAL A 56 -1.94 2.47 -2.94
CA VAL A 56 -1.19 2.49 -1.69
C VAL A 56 -0.89 3.93 -1.33
N LEU A 57 -1.48 4.40 -0.24
CA LEU A 57 -1.30 5.74 0.28
C LEU A 57 -0.17 5.78 1.31
N LEU A 58 0.45 6.95 1.47
CA LEU A 58 1.54 7.19 2.41
C LEU A 58 1.14 8.24 3.43
N ASP A 59 1.29 7.93 4.72
CA ASP A 59 1.19 8.94 5.78
C ASP A 59 2.46 9.82 5.86
N SER A 60 2.51 10.73 6.83
CA SER A 60 3.61 11.70 6.98
C SER A 60 4.97 11.03 7.18
N ASP A 61 5.00 9.81 7.72
CA ASP A 61 6.22 9.04 8.00
C ASP A 61 6.56 8.05 6.89
N TYR A 62 5.93 8.20 5.70
CA TYR A 62 6.02 7.26 4.59
C TYR A 62 5.62 5.83 4.98
N THR A 63 4.71 5.68 5.93
CA THR A 63 4.13 4.37 6.27
C THR A 63 3.00 4.07 5.27
N PRO A 64 3.03 2.92 4.59
CA PRO A 64 2.04 2.57 3.57
C PRO A 64 0.70 2.17 4.16
N LYS A 65 -0.38 2.54 3.49
CA LYS A 65 -1.76 2.14 3.80
C LYS A 65 -2.42 1.68 2.50
N ILE A 66 -2.88 0.44 2.47
CA ILE A 66 -3.64 -0.12 1.34
C ILE A 66 -5.02 0.57 1.32
N SER A 67 -5.47 0.96 0.14
CA SER A 67 -6.71 1.71 -0.08
C SER A 67 -7.43 1.22 -1.33
N ASP A 68 -8.66 1.71 -1.53
CA ASP A 68 -9.54 1.34 -2.65
C ASP A 68 -9.90 -0.15 -2.70
N PHE A 69 -10.80 -0.52 -1.80
CA PHE A 69 -11.38 -1.87 -1.72
C PHE A 69 -12.61 -2.05 -2.61
N GLY A 70 -12.83 -1.19 -3.63
CA GLY A 70 -14.01 -1.26 -4.49
C GLY A 70 -14.15 -2.59 -5.24
N LEU A 71 -13.03 -3.24 -5.53
CA LEU A 71 -12.97 -4.57 -6.12
C LEU A 71 -12.70 -5.67 -5.10
N ALA A 72 -12.69 -5.40 -3.80
CA ALA A 72 -12.38 -6.42 -2.81
C ALA A 72 -13.48 -7.48 -2.69
N ARG A 73 -13.10 -8.71 -2.28
CA ARG A 73 -14.03 -9.83 -2.03
C ARG A 73 -13.63 -10.58 -0.77
N LEU A 74 -14.61 -11.18 -0.10
CA LEU A 74 -14.35 -12.14 0.97
C LEU A 74 -13.86 -13.46 0.36
N PHE A 75 -12.96 -14.15 1.04
CA PHE A 75 -12.61 -15.53 0.66
C PHE A 75 -13.85 -16.42 0.75
N GLY A 76 -14.13 -17.17 -0.32
CA GLY A 76 -15.24 -18.13 -0.37
C GLY A 76 -16.64 -17.54 -0.57
N ALA A 77 -16.73 -16.24 -0.88
CA ALA A 77 -17.97 -15.59 -1.33
C ALA A 77 -18.15 -15.67 -2.86
#